data_AF-A0AAW0D6E7-F1
#
_entry.id   AF-A0AAW0D6E7-F1
#
_cell.length_a   1.000
_cell.length_b   1.000
_cell.length_c   1.000
_cell.angle_alpha   90.00
_cell.angle_beta   90.00
_cell.angle_gamma   90.00
#
_symmetry.space_group_name_H-M   'P 1'
#
loop_
_entity.id
_entity.type
_entity.pdbx_description
1 polymer ?
#
loop_
_entity_poly.entity_id
_entity_poly.type
_entity_poly.pdbx_seq_one_letter_code
_entity_poly.pdbx_strand_id
1 'polypeptide(L)'
;MEHRPVYLLLRARILRRPNCKGSHCMMSRGFHPYSSSPSPPMSPQAISPPTPQPVRPGLTNFAVTPAATAALRELLHKDYVSHHCFFNDLGFHNHLPHHLVAAYDLGASPPLLELIYKDEAPTLRAIDRQGEDITEGNWTTRLGEHKAYGSYLAFFAEQIAQSGVQETMKRFVMAPEANGNDALMFARLLGGALHPFLQVGFGAEFGQDYMVAQGLAMAAVTSAGTAAYVLDKPSGLPKISTKSTKGVTLLSLLREVYDSQVLTPVLPYDPNALLSTRTKQLMETDDRGAELKRIYAKWSIDTSLTGSALDQEIADKIEECFWQATLLLAATGKPNRAPRPDFFLMHVLTSAICLPSLLSILPDPVHKAQLLQGYARSSALYILIRGRPRIDIPLLMSYTEFPAPPKGTPPGSSSALGAKPGEETNPWLAIIENSLHHKDAHVMKVVRTLYYCAVKYGDRKAGEAIGVKDGEGNETHVGAGKMDGTVFVRAAGVVTDRLGWVAYGGKEGEWDRSALGYDAAWDGDD
;
A
#
# COMPACT_ATOMS: atom_id res chain seq x y z
N MET A 1 -2.46 11.12 -39.81
CA MET A 1 -3.69 11.63 -39.20
C MET A 1 -3.62 11.33 -37.72
N GLU A 2 -3.61 12.38 -36.92
CA GLU A 2 -3.32 12.36 -35.49
C GLU A 2 -4.37 11.58 -34.71
N HIS A 3 -3.93 10.55 -33.97
CA HIS A 3 -4.73 9.87 -32.97
C HIS A 3 -4.42 10.45 -31.59
N ARG A 4 -5.42 11.09 -30.97
CA ARG A 4 -5.39 11.51 -29.56
C ARG A 4 -5.69 10.31 -28.65
N PRO A 5 -5.03 10.17 -27.48
CA PRO A 5 -5.39 9.15 -26.49
C PRO A 5 -6.65 9.55 -25.70
N VAL A 6 -7.52 8.56 -25.44
CA VAL A 6 -8.74 8.67 -24.64
C VAL A 6 -8.38 8.55 -23.16
N TYR A 7 -8.55 9.62 -22.39
CA TYR A 7 -8.55 9.59 -20.93
C TYR A 7 -9.99 9.45 -20.41
N LEU A 8 -10.25 8.41 -19.62
CA LEU A 8 -11.51 8.24 -18.89
C LEU A 8 -11.52 9.19 -17.67
N LEU A 9 -12.21 10.33 -17.81
CA LEU A 9 -12.54 11.23 -16.71
C LEU A 9 -13.94 10.87 -16.18
N LEU A 10 -14.05 10.55 -14.89
CA LEU A 10 -15.32 10.61 -14.15
C LEU A 10 -15.84 12.07 -14.22
N ARG A 11 -16.80 12.36 -15.10
CA ARG A 11 -17.53 13.63 -15.08
C ARG A 11 -18.79 13.48 -14.21
N ALA A 12 -18.72 14.02 -12.99
CA ALA A 12 -19.92 14.39 -12.23
C ALA A 12 -20.66 15.51 -12.99
N ARG A 13 -21.87 15.22 -13.49
CA ARG A 13 -22.76 16.22 -14.12
C ARG A 13 -23.38 17.10 -13.04
N ILE A 14 -22.87 18.33 -12.89
CA ILE A 14 -23.59 19.41 -12.20
C ILE A 14 -24.62 19.99 -13.16
N LEU A 15 -25.91 19.83 -12.84
CA LEU A 15 -27.04 20.43 -13.55
C LEU A 15 -26.99 21.96 -13.41
N ARG A 16 -26.74 22.68 -14.51
CA ARG A 16 -27.02 24.12 -14.63
C ARG A 16 -28.51 24.31 -14.95
N ARG A 17 -29.23 25.09 -14.13
CA ARG A 17 -30.55 25.66 -14.49
C ARG A 17 -30.38 26.96 -15.29
N PRO A 18 -31.34 27.30 -16.18
CA PRO A 18 -31.21 28.42 -17.12
C PRO A 18 -31.63 29.78 -16.53
N ASN A 19 -31.08 30.82 -17.15
CA ASN A 19 -31.32 32.24 -16.93
C ASN A 19 -32.80 32.65 -17.03
N CYS A 20 -33.25 33.51 -16.12
CA CYS A 20 -34.35 34.45 -16.34
C CYS A 20 -33.84 35.89 -16.18
N LYS A 21 -34.04 36.71 -17.21
CA LYS A 21 -33.86 38.17 -17.19
C LYS A 21 -35.06 38.80 -16.48
N GLY A 22 -34.81 39.81 -15.66
CA GLY A 22 -35.85 40.64 -15.05
C GLY A 22 -35.25 41.85 -14.34
N SER A 23 -35.29 42.98 -15.02
CA SER A 23 -34.93 44.34 -14.60
C SER A 23 -35.68 44.82 -13.34
N HIS A 24 -35.00 45.54 -12.44
CA HIS A 24 -35.47 46.82 -11.87
C HIS A 24 -34.36 47.54 -11.09
N CYS A 25 -34.28 48.85 -11.32
CA CYS A 25 -33.34 49.81 -10.74
C CYS A 25 -33.98 50.41 -9.48
N MET A 26 -33.27 50.43 -8.36
CA MET A 26 -33.47 51.40 -7.27
C MET A 26 -32.17 51.63 -6.51
N MET A 27 -31.77 52.90 -6.44
CA MET A 27 -30.71 53.41 -5.58
C MET A 27 -31.19 53.51 -4.13
N SER A 28 -30.36 53.13 -3.14
CA SER A 28 -30.12 53.95 -1.94
C SER A 28 -29.03 53.39 -1.01
N ARG A 29 -27.99 54.21 -0.81
CA ARG A 29 -27.25 54.54 0.44
C ARG A 29 -26.58 53.40 1.24
N GLY A 30 -25.25 53.32 1.08
CA GLY A 30 -24.27 53.72 2.10
C GLY A 30 -24.15 52.87 3.37
N PHE A 31 -23.24 51.90 3.36
CA PHE A 31 -22.53 51.41 4.54
C PHE A 31 -21.06 51.14 4.16
N HIS A 32 -20.12 51.76 4.88
CA HIS A 32 -18.69 51.44 4.82
C HIS A 32 -18.43 50.05 5.42
N PRO A 33 -17.58 49.23 4.80
CA PRO A 33 -16.75 48.31 5.54
C PRO A 33 -15.27 48.68 5.42
N TYR A 34 -14.60 48.53 6.55
CA TYR A 34 -13.16 48.61 6.72
C TYR A 34 -12.41 47.89 5.60
N SER A 35 -11.46 48.61 5.00
CA SER A 35 -10.42 48.05 4.15
C SER A 35 -9.49 47.20 5.03
N SER A 36 -9.69 45.89 5.04
CA SER A 36 -8.59 44.95 5.21
C SER A 36 -8.06 44.62 3.82
N SER A 37 -6.91 45.19 3.50
CA SER A 37 -6.17 44.75 2.31
C SER A 37 -5.89 43.25 2.47
N PRO A 38 -6.29 42.37 1.55
CA PRO A 38 -5.80 41.00 1.58
C PRO A 38 -4.28 41.07 1.41
N SER A 39 -3.55 40.52 2.38
CA SER A 39 -2.12 40.29 2.25
C SER A 39 -1.88 39.59 0.91
N PRO A 40 -0.87 40.01 0.13
CA PRO A 40 -0.56 39.32 -1.13
C PRO A 40 -0.34 37.84 -0.83
N PRO A 41 -0.80 36.92 -1.70
CA PRO A 41 -0.46 35.50 -1.55
C PRO A 41 1.06 35.39 -1.50
N MET A 42 1.59 34.84 -0.40
CA MET A 42 3.01 34.55 -0.31
C MET A 42 3.40 33.66 -1.50
N SER A 43 4.47 34.03 -2.20
CA SER A 43 5.05 33.20 -3.24
C SER A 43 5.35 31.81 -2.68
N PRO A 44 5.07 30.72 -3.40
CA PRO A 44 5.43 29.36 -2.97
C PRO A 44 6.92 29.31 -2.61
N GLN A 45 7.25 28.91 -1.39
CA GLN A 45 8.63 28.68 -1.01
C GLN A 45 9.10 27.35 -1.62
N ALA A 46 10.26 27.35 -2.26
CA ALA A 46 10.82 26.13 -2.85
C ALA A 46 11.21 25.12 -1.78
N ILE A 47 11.07 23.83 -2.09
CA ILE A 47 11.66 22.75 -1.29
C ILE A 47 13.15 22.66 -1.62
N SER A 48 13.99 22.67 -0.58
CA SER A 48 15.44 22.49 -0.76
C SER A 48 15.73 21.12 -1.36
N PRO A 49 16.63 21.02 -2.35
CA PRO A 49 17.02 19.73 -2.91
C PRO A 49 17.66 18.86 -1.83
N PRO A 50 17.41 17.55 -1.81
CA PRO A 50 17.99 16.65 -0.84
C PRO A 50 19.48 16.44 -1.13
N THR A 51 20.26 16.15 -0.09
CA THR A 51 21.65 15.74 -0.26
C THR A 51 21.70 14.44 -1.08
N PRO A 52 22.57 14.32 -2.10
CA PRO A 52 22.65 13.11 -2.89
C PRO A 52 23.08 11.90 -2.06
N GLN A 53 22.30 10.81 -2.11
CA GLN A 53 22.58 9.57 -1.37
C GLN A 53 22.84 8.40 -2.32
N PRO A 54 23.69 7.43 -1.94
CA PRO A 54 23.81 6.17 -2.67
C PRO A 54 22.49 5.41 -2.58
N VAL A 55 22.09 4.79 -3.70
CA VAL A 55 20.92 3.89 -3.72
C VAL A 55 21.38 2.52 -3.24
N ARG A 56 20.79 2.05 -2.14
CA ARG A 56 21.04 0.69 -1.65
C ARG A 56 20.33 -0.32 -2.58
N PRO A 57 20.87 -1.55 -2.71
CA PRO A 57 20.14 -2.62 -3.38
C PRO A 57 18.79 -2.84 -2.69
N GLY A 58 17.73 -3.05 -3.49
CA GLY A 58 16.43 -3.41 -2.96
C GLY A 58 16.35 -4.89 -2.59
N LEU A 59 15.19 -5.32 -2.12
CA LEU A 59 14.98 -6.67 -1.59
C LEU A 59 15.00 -7.77 -2.65
N THR A 60 14.62 -7.49 -3.91
CA THR A 60 14.72 -8.48 -4.99
C THR A 60 16.08 -8.46 -5.67
N ASN A 61 16.77 -7.30 -5.65
CA ASN A 61 18.18 -7.14 -6.00
C ASN A 61 18.55 -7.70 -7.40
N PHE A 62 17.75 -7.39 -8.42
CA PHE A 62 18.15 -7.67 -9.80
C PHE A 62 19.40 -6.86 -10.16
N ALA A 63 20.17 -7.38 -11.12
CA ALA A 63 21.33 -6.67 -11.64
C ALA A 63 20.92 -5.34 -12.29
N VAL A 64 21.60 -4.26 -11.90
CA VAL A 64 21.37 -2.90 -12.40
C VAL A 64 22.66 -2.29 -12.94
N THR A 65 22.54 -1.25 -13.76
CA THR A 65 23.69 -0.54 -14.33
C THR A 65 23.90 0.81 -13.63
N PRO A 66 25.12 1.38 -13.64
CA PRO A 66 25.37 2.73 -13.12
C PRO A 66 24.45 3.80 -13.75
N ALA A 67 24.13 3.64 -15.03
CA ALA A 67 23.20 4.53 -15.73
C ALA A 67 21.77 4.44 -15.18
N ALA A 68 21.30 3.23 -14.87
CA ALA A 68 19.96 3.03 -14.28
C ALA A 68 19.89 3.64 -12.87
N THR A 69 20.94 3.45 -12.06
CA THR A 69 21.05 4.08 -10.74
C THR A 69 21.07 5.61 -10.82
N ALA A 70 21.78 6.17 -11.80
CA ALA A 70 21.79 7.62 -12.02
C ALA A 70 20.41 8.15 -12.44
N ALA A 71 19.74 7.48 -13.38
CA ALA A 71 18.40 7.83 -13.83
C ALA A 71 17.39 7.77 -12.67
N LEU A 72 17.38 6.68 -11.89
CA LEU A 72 16.51 6.57 -10.72
C LEU A 72 16.69 7.76 -9.77
N ARG A 73 17.93 8.08 -9.41
CA ARG A 73 18.23 9.20 -8.49
C ARG A 73 17.74 10.53 -9.03
N GLU A 74 17.97 10.80 -10.31
CA GLU A 74 17.51 12.02 -10.96
C GLU A 74 15.98 12.14 -10.94
N LEU A 75 15.28 11.06 -11.29
CA LEU A 75 13.82 11.05 -11.41
C LEU A 75 13.13 11.14 -10.04
N LEU A 76 13.64 10.42 -9.03
CA LEU A 76 13.16 10.55 -7.66
C LEU A 76 13.40 11.96 -7.09
N HIS A 77 14.55 12.56 -7.40
CA HIS A 77 14.83 13.93 -7.00
C HIS A 77 13.87 14.92 -7.67
N LYS A 78 13.61 14.77 -8.98
CA LYS A 78 12.64 15.61 -9.69
C LYS A 78 11.24 15.48 -9.08
N ASP A 79 10.82 14.28 -8.74
CA ASP A 79 9.54 14.06 -8.06
C ASP A 79 9.48 14.77 -6.71
N TYR A 80 10.51 14.59 -5.87
CA TYR A 80 10.60 15.20 -4.54
C TYR A 80 10.45 16.73 -4.55
N VAL A 81 11.10 17.43 -5.50
CA VAL A 81 11.03 18.90 -5.56
C VAL A 81 9.80 19.44 -6.30
N SER A 82 9.13 18.62 -7.11
CA SER A 82 8.11 19.10 -8.05
C SER A 82 6.69 18.67 -7.70
N HIS A 83 6.49 17.51 -7.06
CA HIS A 83 5.17 16.89 -6.96
C HIS A 83 4.68 16.76 -5.53
N HIS A 84 3.38 16.99 -5.37
CA HIS A 84 2.66 16.74 -4.13
C HIS A 84 2.47 15.23 -3.92
N CYS A 85 2.34 14.78 -2.67
CA CYS A 85 1.96 13.40 -2.36
C CYS A 85 0.57 13.00 -2.85
N PHE A 86 -0.27 13.94 -3.29
CA PHE A 86 -1.62 13.71 -3.80
C PHE A 86 -1.75 14.32 -5.19
N PHE A 87 -2.24 13.57 -6.18
CA PHE A 87 -2.44 14.10 -7.53
C PHE A 87 -3.81 14.77 -7.73
N ASN A 88 -4.72 14.69 -6.75
CA ASN A 88 -6.02 15.34 -6.80
C ASN A 88 -6.52 15.80 -5.42
N ASP A 89 -7.62 16.55 -5.39
CA ASP A 89 -8.22 17.06 -4.15
C ASP A 89 -9.01 15.98 -3.36
N LEU A 90 -9.24 14.80 -3.95
CA LEU A 90 -9.81 13.65 -3.24
C LEU A 90 -8.79 12.91 -2.36
N GLY A 91 -7.50 13.31 -2.42
CA GLY A 91 -6.42 12.69 -1.64
C GLY A 91 -5.88 11.39 -2.26
N PHE A 92 -5.97 11.21 -3.57
CA PHE A 92 -5.35 10.05 -4.23
C PHE A 92 -3.84 10.26 -4.37
N HIS A 93 -3.08 9.24 -4.02
CA HIS A 93 -1.63 9.34 -3.80
C HIS A 93 -0.82 9.34 -5.10
N ASN A 94 0.29 10.07 -5.08
CA ASN A 94 1.34 9.97 -6.09
C ASN A 94 2.01 8.58 -5.98
N HIS A 95 1.99 7.81 -7.07
CA HIS A 95 2.59 6.47 -7.11
C HIS A 95 3.97 6.44 -7.78
N LEU A 96 4.38 7.53 -8.44
CA LEU A 96 5.60 7.63 -9.22
C LEU A 96 6.85 7.17 -8.48
N PRO A 97 7.14 7.63 -7.24
CA PRO A 97 8.33 7.14 -6.53
C PRO A 97 8.29 5.63 -6.28
N HIS A 98 7.11 5.07 -6.00
CA HIS A 98 6.94 3.63 -5.80
C HIS A 98 7.14 2.84 -7.10
N HIS A 99 6.64 3.36 -8.23
CA HIS A 99 6.81 2.72 -9.54
C HIS A 99 8.29 2.68 -9.94
N LEU A 100 8.99 3.82 -9.80
CA LEU A 100 10.40 3.94 -10.15
C LEU A 100 11.29 2.98 -9.35
N VAL A 101 11.13 2.92 -8.03
CA VAL A 101 11.96 2.03 -7.20
C VAL A 101 11.62 0.55 -7.41
N ALA A 102 10.35 0.21 -7.65
CA ALA A 102 9.95 -1.17 -7.94
C ALA A 102 10.49 -1.63 -9.30
N ALA A 103 10.41 -0.78 -10.33
CA ALA A 103 10.97 -1.05 -11.65
C ALA A 103 12.49 -1.18 -11.60
N TYR A 104 13.19 -0.28 -10.89
CA TYR A 104 14.63 -0.35 -10.72
C TYR A 104 15.08 -1.65 -10.05
N ASP A 105 14.42 -2.07 -8.96
CA ASP A 105 14.79 -3.29 -8.24
C ASP A 105 14.52 -4.57 -9.04
N LEU A 106 13.60 -4.52 -10.01
CA LEU A 106 13.35 -5.58 -11.00
C LEU A 106 14.24 -5.46 -12.26
N GLY A 107 15.23 -4.55 -12.27
CA GLY A 107 16.22 -4.45 -13.34
C GLY A 107 15.83 -3.55 -14.51
N ALA A 108 14.92 -2.60 -14.32
CA ALA A 108 14.54 -1.65 -15.38
C ALA A 108 15.74 -0.89 -15.94
N SER A 109 15.73 -0.72 -17.27
CA SER A 109 16.71 0.10 -17.99
C SER A 109 16.46 1.60 -17.75
N PRO A 110 17.48 2.47 -17.93
CA PRO A 110 17.29 3.93 -17.83
C PRO A 110 16.15 4.46 -18.72
N PRO A 111 16.03 4.08 -20.01
CA PRO A 111 14.92 4.52 -20.85
C PRO A 111 13.54 4.11 -20.33
N LEU A 112 13.42 2.95 -19.68
CA LEU A 112 12.15 2.52 -19.09
C LEU A 112 11.79 3.36 -17.86
N LEU A 113 12.77 3.67 -17.00
CA LEU A 113 12.55 4.57 -15.85
C LEU A 113 12.12 5.98 -16.31
N GLU A 114 12.77 6.51 -17.35
CA GLU A 114 12.39 7.78 -17.96
C GLU A 114 10.98 7.75 -18.58
N LEU A 115 10.60 6.62 -19.19
CA LEU A 115 9.26 6.43 -19.75
C LEU A 115 8.18 6.41 -18.66
N ILE A 116 8.42 5.71 -17.55
CA ILE A 116 7.54 5.72 -16.37
C ILE A 116 7.32 7.16 -15.89
N TYR A 117 8.41 7.91 -15.70
CA TYR A 117 8.31 9.31 -15.26
C TYR A 117 7.52 10.17 -16.26
N LYS A 118 7.81 10.03 -17.55
CA LYS A 118 7.14 10.80 -18.62
C LYS A 118 5.64 10.51 -18.70
N ASP A 119 5.22 9.29 -18.40
CA ASP A 119 3.81 8.90 -18.43
C ASP A 119 3.03 9.41 -17.21
N GLU A 120 3.59 9.28 -16.01
CA GLU A 120 2.88 9.62 -14.77
C GLU A 120 2.97 11.10 -14.39
N ALA A 121 4.15 11.72 -14.51
CA ALA A 121 4.40 13.09 -14.04
C ALA A 121 3.39 14.14 -14.55
N PRO A 122 2.91 14.12 -15.82
CA PRO A 122 1.94 15.09 -16.31
C PRO A 122 0.59 15.07 -15.58
N THR A 123 0.27 13.99 -14.88
CA THR A 123 -0.98 13.85 -14.11
C THR A 123 -0.82 14.27 -12.65
N LEU A 124 0.41 14.50 -12.20
CA LEU A 124 0.71 14.81 -10.82
C LEU A 124 0.48 16.30 -10.52
N ARG A 125 0.05 16.56 -9.29
CA ARG A 125 -0.12 17.91 -8.78
C ARG A 125 1.24 18.47 -8.40
N ALA A 126 1.49 19.72 -8.75
CA ALA A 126 2.68 20.44 -8.28
C ALA A 126 2.68 20.54 -6.75
N ILE A 127 3.84 20.35 -6.13
CA ILE A 127 4.01 20.65 -4.72
C ILE A 127 3.89 22.15 -4.48
N ASP A 128 3.26 22.51 -3.37
CA ASP A 128 3.18 23.89 -2.93
C ASP A 128 3.43 23.95 -1.42
N ARG A 129 4.19 24.96 -1.00
CA ARG A 129 4.45 25.27 0.40
C ARG A 129 3.72 26.56 0.73
N GLN A 130 2.48 26.39 1.19
CA GLN A 130 1.58 27.49 1.59
C GLN A 130 1.36 27.53 3.10
N GLY A 131 1.20 28.76 3.61
CA GLY A 131 0.83 29.02 5.00
C GLY A 131 2.04 29.10 5.93
N GLU A 132 1.79 28.87 7.22
CA GLU A 132 2.83 28.89 8.25
C GLU A 132 3.77 27.69 8.09
N ASP A 133 5.05 27.94 8.36
CA ASP A 133 6.07 26.90 8.42
C ASP A 133 5.87 25.98 9.62
N ILE A 134 6.17 24.71 9.41
CA ILE A 134 6.14 23.71 10.47
C ILE A 134 7.48 23.71 11.20
N THR A 135 7.40 23.79 12.53
CA THR A 135 8.52 23.82 13.48
C THR A 135 8.24 22.81 14.59
N GLU A 136 9.24 22.51 15.42
CA GLU A 136 9.04 21.64 16.57
C GLU A 136 7.98 22.15 17.57
N GLY A 137 7.74 23.46 17.62
CA GLY A 137 6.75 24.05 18.52
C GLY A 137 5.30 23.96 18.03
N ASN A 138 5.08 23.78 16.72
CA ASN A 138 3.74 23.82 16.11
C ASN A 138 3.40 22.60 15.24
N TRP A 139 4.25 21.57 15.17
CA TRP A 139 4.11 20.49 14.18
C TRP A 139 2.80 19.70 14.25
N THR A 140 2.09 19.69 15.37
CA THR A 140 0.78 19.02 15.50
C THR A 140 -0.40 19.87 15.03
N THR A 141 -0.21 21.17 14.77
CA THR A 141 -1.30 22.14 14.58
C THR A 141 -2.04 22.01 13.24
N ARG A 142 -1.39 21.46 12.21
CA ARG A 142 -1.92 21.37 10.83
C ARG A 142 -2.09 19.94 10.33
N LEU A 143 -2.13 18.96 11.24
CA LEU A 143 -2.24 17.55 10.89
C LEU A 143 -3.58 17.25 10.18
N GLY A 144 -3.52 16.60 9.02
CA GLY A 144 -4.67 16.29 8.16
C GLY A 144 -4.97 17.38 7.11
N GLU A 145 -4.27 18.51 7.13
CA GLU A 145 -4.42 19.52 6.10
C GLU A 145 -3.61 19.16 4.85
N HIS A 146 -4.28 18.75 3.77
CA HIS A 146 -3.59 18.40 2.51
C HIS A 146 -2.63 19.49 2.03
N LYS A 147 -3.02 20.77 2.17
CA LYS A 147 -2.22 21.93 1.75
C LYS A 147 -0.93 22.13 2.58
N ALA A 148 -0.80 21.49 3.74
CA ALA A 148 0.38 21.60 4.59
C ALA A 148 1.51 20.64 4.17
N TYR A 149 1.30 19.80 3.14
CA TYR A 149 2.28 18.78 2.72
C TYR A 149 3.67 19.36 2.46
N GLY A 150 3.78 20.46 1.70
CA GLY A 150 5.08 21.09 1.42
C GLY A 150 5.79 21.59 2.68
N SER A 151 5.05 22.14 3.64
CA SER A 151 5.61 22.60 4.92
C SER A 151 6.05 21.42 5.80
N TYR A 152 5.27 20.33 5.85
CA TYR A 152 5.67 19.10 6.54
C TYR A 152 6.86 18.42 5.88
N LEU A 153 6.95 18.44 4.54
CA LEU A 153 8.07 17.87 3.81
C LEU A 153 9.38 18.58 4.18
N ALA A 154 9.36 19.93 4.16
CA ALA A 154 10.52 20.73 4.58
C ALA A 154 10.92 20.42 6.03
N PHE A 155 9.95 20.36 6.94
CA PHE A 155 10.18 20.04 8.35
C PHE A 155 10.79 18.65 8.54
N PHE A 156 10.22 17.60 7.97
CA PHE A 156 10.74 16.24 8.15
C PHE A 156 12.09 16.04 7.44
N ALA A 157 12.34 16.71 6.31
CA ALA A 157 13.66 16.71 5.69
C ALA A 157 14.72 17.33 6.63
N GLU A 158 14.40 18.42 7.31
CA GLU A 158 15.27 19.04 8.31
C GLU A 158 15.48 18.12 9.54
N GLN A 159 14.42 17.54 10.09
CA GLN A 159 14.51 16.63 11.24
C GLN A 159 15.39 15.41 10.94
N ILE A 160 15.26 14.83 9.74
CA ILE A 160 16.10 13.71 9.30
C ILE A 160 17.54 14.16 9.07
N ALA A 161 17.78 15.34 8.49
CA ALA A 161 19.13 15.86 8.31
C ALA A 161 19.84 16.10 9.66
N GLN A 162 19.10 16.51 10.70
CA GLN A 162 19.65 16.79 12.03
C GLN A 162 19.85 15.53 12.88
N SER A 163 18.87 14.62 12.89
CA SER A 163 18.80 13.52 13.86
C SER A 163 18.84 12.12 13.22
N GLY A 164 18.80 12.05 11.89
CA GLY A 164 18.68 10.81 11.15
C GLY A 164 17.27 10.23 11.14
N VAL A 165 17.06 9.24 10.28
CA VAL A 165 15.76 8.57 10.07
C VAL A 165 15.26 7.89 11.36
N GLN A 166 16.14 7.19 12.08
CA GLN A 166 15.74 6.40 13.25
C GLN A 166 15.16 7.27 14.36
N GLU A 167 15.86 8.35 14.75
CA GLU A 167 15.38 9.22 15.83
C GLU A 167 14.15 10.03 15.39
N THR A 168 14.07 10.43 14.11
CA THR A 168 12.89 11.09 13.56
C THR A 168 11.65 10.18 13.63
N MET A 169 11.77 8.92 13.21
CA MET A 169 10.68 7.94 13.31
C MET A 169 10.26 7.71 14.75
N LYS A 170 11.24 7.55 15.65
CA LYS A 170 10.96 7.37 17.07
C LYS A 170 10.19 8.55 17.66
N ARG A 171 10.61 9.79 17.38
CA ARG A 171 9.98 11.00 17.93
C ARG A 171 8.60 11.28 17.32
N PHE A 172 8.48 11.28 16.00
CA PHE A 172 7.28 11.78 15.31
C PHE A 172 6.27 10.69 14.93
N VAL A 173 6.58 9.41 15.16
CA VAL A 173 5.64 8.30 14.92
C VAL A 173 5.41 7.48 16.18
N MET A 174 6.48 7.10 16.89
CA MET A 174 6.38 6.14 18.00
C MET A 174 6.18 6.81 19.37
N ALA A 175 6.67 8.03 19.58
CA ALA A 175 6.64 8.66 20.89
C ALA A 175 5.20 8.96 21.36
N PRO A 176 4.95 8.99 22.68
CA PRO A 176 3.64 9.37 23.23
C PRO A 176 3.17 10.76 22.75
N GLU A 177 4.08 11.72 22.59
CA GLU A 177 3.75 13.07 22.08
C GLU A 177 3.20 13.05 20.65
N ALA A 178 3.59 12.06 19.84
CA ALA A 178 3.11 11.92 18.48
C ALA A 178 1.74 11.23 18.36
N ASN A 179 1.27 10.64 19.46
CA ASN A 179 0.02 9.88 19.48
C ASN A 179 -0.97 10.34 20.57
N GLY A 180 -0.57 11.27 21.43
CA GLY A 180 -1.44 11.99 22.36
C GLY A 180 -2.11 13.20 21.72
N ASN A 181 -3.04 13.84 22.44
CA ASN A 181 -3.71 15.08 22.05
C ASN A 181 -4.22 15.09 20.59
N ASP A 182 -4.78 13.95 20.15
CA ASP A 182 -5.33 13.73 18.80
C ASP A 182 -4.33 13.83 17.62
N ALA A 183 -3.02 13.87 17.88
CA ALA A 183 -2.01 13.85 16.83
C ALA A 183 -2.04 12.54 16.01
N LEU A 184 -2.05 11.40 16.71
CA LEU A 184 -2.29 10.05 16.18
C LEU A 184 -1.44 9.68 14.95
N MET A 185 -0.17 10.10 14.92
CA MET A 185 0.72 9.91 13.77
C MET A 185 0.88 8.44 13.36
N PHE A 186 0.86 7.51 14.32
CA PHE A 186 0.93 6.09 14.01
C PHE A 186 -0.29 5.61 13.20
N ALA A 187 -1.50 6.05 13.54
CA ALA A 187 -2.69 5.74 12.74
C ALA A 187 -2.64 6.40 11.35
N ARG A 188 -2.09 7.61 11.26
CA ARG A 188 -1.93 8.31 9.98
C ARG A 188 -0.90 7.65 9.07
N LEU A 189 0.19 7.10 9.63
CA LEU A 189 1.17 6.29 8.90
C LEU A 189 0.50 5.06 8.26
N LEU A 190 -0.43 4.43 8.98
CA LEU A 190 -1.20 3.28 8.50
C LEU A 190 -2.45 3.65 7.67
N GLY A 191 -2.73 4.95 7.53
CA GLY A 191 -3.86 5.49 6.78
C GLY A 191 -3.64 5.49 5.27
N GLY A 192 -4.59 6.07 4.53
CA GLY A 192 -4.42 6.36 3.10
C GLY A 192 -4.10 5.13 2.24
N ALA A 193 -4.74 3.98 2.47
CA ALA A 193 -4.37 2.73 1.77
C ALA A 193 -2.89 2.32 1.97
N LEU A 194 -2.32 2.63 3.15
CA LEU A 194 -0.93 2.34 3.54
C LEU A 194 0.14 3.07 2.70
N HIS A 195 -0.21 4.12 1.96
CA HIS A 195 0.75 4.88 1.16
C HIS A 195 1.86 5.58 1.98
N PRO A 196 1.58 6.19 3.15
CA PRO A 196 2.64 6.75 3.96
C PRO A 196 3.61 5.67 4.45
N PHE A 197 3.07 4.52 4.91
CA PHE A 197 3.84 3.35 5.31
C PHE A 197 4.72 2.81 4.17
N LEU A 198 4.16 2.69 2.96
CA LEU A 198 4.87 2.31 1.74
C LEU A 198 6.02 3.26 1.42
N GLN A 199 5.76 4.56 1.41
CA GLN A 199 6.73 5.58 1.05
C GLN A 199 7.92 5.59 2.03
N VAL A 200 7.65 5.53 3.35
CA VAL A 200 8.70 5.39 4.37
C VAL A 200 9.47 4.08 4.20
N GLY A 201 8.77 2.98 3.94
CA GLY A 201 9.37 1.67 3.77
C GLY A 201 10.32 1.58 2.59
N PHE A 202 9.93 2.13 1.43
CA PHE A 202 10.81 2.25 0.27
C PHE A 202 12.00 3.17 0.53
N GLY A 203 11.80 4.30 1.22
CA GLY A 203 12.90 5.17 1.63
C GLY A 203 13.92 4.43 2.51
N ALA A 204 13.44 3.66 3.49
CA ALA A 204 14.29 2.84 4.35
C ALA A 204 15.03 1.74 3.58
N GLU A 205 14.34 1.08 2.65
CA GLU A 205 14.89 0.02 1.81
C GLU A 205 16.04 0.51 0.94
N PHE A 206 15.80 1.55 0.14
CA PHE A 206 16.77 2.07 -0.83
C PHE A 206 17.75 3.08 -0.21
N GLY A 207 17.65 3.35 1.09
CA GLY A 207 18.48 4.31 1.80
C GLY A 207 18.32 5.75 1.29
N GLN A 208 17.07 6.14 0.99
CA GLN A 208 16.71 7.48 0.49
C GLN A 208 15.95 8.26 1.58
N ASP A 209 16.66 9.10 2.32
CA ASP A 209 16.13 9.88 3.45
C ASP A 209 15.02 10.85 3.02
N TYR A 210 15.12 11.41 1.81
CA TYR A 210 14.08 12.30 1.29
C TYR A 210 12.77 11.55 0.98
N MET A 211 12.83 10.26 0.64
CA MET A 211 11.62 9.44 0.52
C MET A 211 11.00 9.16 1.89
N VAL A 212 11.83 8.94 2.92
CA VAL A 212 11.35 8.86 4.31
C VAL A 212 10.65 10.16 4.71
N ALA A 213 11.25 11.33 4.40
CA ALA A 213 10.62 12.63 4.63
C ALA A 213 9.29 12.79 3.90
N GLN A 214 9.21 12.38 2.62
CA GLN A 214 7.95 12.36 1.85
C GLN A 214 6.89 11.49 2.54
N GLY A 215 7.27 10.32 3.04
CA GLY A 215 6.35 9.41 3.71
C GLY A 215 5.84 9.96 5.05
N LEU A 216 6.70 10.57 5.86
CA LEU A 216 6.31 11.24 7.10
C LEU A 216 5.42 12.46 6.86
N ALA A 217 5.74 13.27 5.86
CA ALA A 217 4.89 14.39 5.46
C ALA A 217 3.53 13.92 4.93
N MET A 218 3.51 12.83 4.15
CA MET A 218 2.28 12.19 3.68
C MET A 218 1.45 11.64 4.86
N ALA A 219 2.08 11.07 5.89
CA ALA A 219 1.40 10.67 7.11
C ALA A 219 0.78 11.89 7.80
N ALA A 220 1.53 12.97 7.99
CA ALA A 220 1.03 14.17 8.67
C ALA A 220 -0.24 14.77 8.02
N VAL A 221 -0.37 14.70 6.68
CA VAL A 221 -1.56 15.19 5.96
C VAL A 221 -2.63 14.13 5.69
N THR A 222 -2.35 12.86 6.00
CA THR A 222 -3.32 11.75 5.90
C THR A 222 -4.25 11.74 7.10
N SER A 223 -5.54 11.40 6.89
CA SER A 223 -6.54 11.27 7.95
C SER A 223 -6.20 10.16 8.96
N ALA A 224 -6.41 10.43 10.26
CA ALA A 224 -6.32 9.46 11.35
C ALA A 224 -7.63 8.66 11.57
N GLY A 225 -8.56 8.66 10.60
CA GLY A 225 -9.92 8.12 10.76
C GLY A 225 -10.03 6.63 11.08
N THR A 226 -8.93 5.88 11.02
CA THR A 226 -8.86 4.44 11.36
C THR A 226 -8.33 4.18 12.77
N ALA A 227 -7.99 5.22 13.54
CA ALA A 227 -7.34 5.13 14.84
C ALA A 227 -8.07 4.22 15.85
N ALA A 228 -9.41 4.24 15.87
CA ALA A 228 -10.21 3.44 16.80
C ALA A 228 -9.99 1.91 16.65
N TYR A 229 -9.59 1.46 15.47
CA TYR A 229 -9.37 0.06 15.13
C TYR A 229 -7.93 -0.38 15.31
N VAL A 230 -6.97 0.53 15.08
CA VAL A 230 -5.55 0.17 15.09
C VAL A 230 -4.86 0.52 16.41
N LEU A 231 -5.30 1.57 17.12
CA LEU A 231 -4.67 2.09 18.33
C LEU A 231 -5.42 1.70 19.61
N ASP A 232 -4.66 1.68 20.73
CA ASP A 232 -5.19 1.50 22.07
C ASP A 232 -4.96 2.75 22.92
N LYS A 233 -5.92 3.03 23.82
CA LYS A 233 -5.81 4.09 24.83
C LYS A 233 -5.15 3.53 26.10
N PRO A 234 -4.42 4.34 26.88
CA PRO A 234 -4.12 5.77 26.64
C PRO A 234 -2.85 6.02 25.82
N SER A 235 -2.08 4.99 25.44
CA SER A 235 -0.77 5.15 24.78
C SER A 235 -0.85 5.76 23.38
N GLY A 236 -1.98 5.58 22.68
CA GLY A 236 -2.10 5.97 21.27
C GLY A 236 -1.30 5.05 20.34
N LEU A 237 -0.92 3.86 20.81
CA LEU A 237 -0.19 2.84 20.04
C LEU A 237 -0.91 1.48 20.17
N PRO A 238 -0.69 0.54 19.23
CA PRO A 238 -1.25 -0.80 19.36
C PRO A 238 -0.72 -1.49 20.64
N LYS A 239 -1.62 -2.04 21.46
CA LYS A 239 -1.23 -2.89 22.58
C LYS A 239 -0.66 -4.21 22.05
N ILE A 240 0.55 -4.52 22.49
CA ILE A 240 1.23 -5.79 22.17
C ILE A 240 0.93 -6.84 23.24
N SER A 241 0.90 -8.12 22.83
CA SER A 241 0.89 -9.26 23.74
C SER A 241 2.25 -9.95 23.68
N THR A 242 2.92 -10.08 24.81
CA THR A 242 4.19 -10.83 24.92
C THR A 242 3.98 -12.26 25.42
N LYS A 243 2.76 -12.61 25.82
CA LYS A 243 2.44 -13.96 26.30
C LYS A 243 2.22 -14.86 25.08
N SER A 244 3.18 -15.75 24.83
CA SER A 244 3.07 -16.76 23.78
C SER A 244 1.79 -17.56 23.93
N THR A 245 0.93 -17.48 22.93
CA THR A 245 -0.26 -18.33 22.78
C THR A 245 0.05 -19.33 21.68
N LYS A 246 0.39 -20.56 22.06
CA LYS A 246 0.78 -21.62 21.13
C LYS A 246 -0.25 -21.76 20.00
N GLY A 247 0.22 -21.65 18.75
CA GLY A 247 -0.59 -21.88 17.55
C GLY A 247 -1.53 -20.76 17.13
N VAL A 248 -1.44 -19.56 17.72
CA VAL A 248 -2.16 -18.38 17.22
C VAL A 248 -1.34 -17.72 16.12
N THR A 249 -1.91 -17.64 14.93
CA THR A 249 -1.31 -17.02 13.73
C THR A 249 -2.29 -16.06 13.07
N LEU A 250 -1.82 -15.24 12.13
CA LEU A 250 -2.67 -14.35 11.35
C LEU A 250 -3.78 -15.09 10.59
N LEU A 251 -3.56 -16.34 10.17
CA LEU A 251 -4.62 -17.16 9.57
C LEU A 251 -5.65 -17.64 10.60
N SER A 252 -5.23 -18.10 11.79
CA SER A 252 -6.22 -18.46 12.81
C SER A 252 -7.06 -17.26 13.26
N LEU A 253 -6.46 -16.06 13.32
CA LEU A 253 -7.18 -14.82 13.64
C LEU A 253 -8.12 -14.37 12.53
N LEU A 254 -7.76 -14.62 11.26
CA LEU A 254 -8.64 -14.37 10.13
C LEU A 254 -9.90 -15.25 10.19
N ARG A 255 -9.78 -16.52 10.61
CA ARG A 255 -10.94 -17.37 10.90
C ARG A 255 -11.84 -16.77 11.98
N GLU A 256 -11.27 -16.26 13.08
CA GLU A 256 -12.06 -15.56 14.11
C GLU A 256 -12.78 -14.30 13.59
N VAL A 257 -12.16 -13.53 12.68
CA VAL A 257 -12.81 -12.39 12.02
C VAL A 257 -14.02 -12.85 11.20
N TYR A 258 -13.88 -13.98 10.49
CA TYR A 258 -14.97 -14.57 9.71
C TYR A 258 -16.14 -15.05 10.58
N ASP A 259 -15.84 -15.65 11.73
CA ASP A 259 -16.84 -16.26 12.62
C ASP A 259 -17.49 -15.25 13.56
N SER A 260 -16.87 -14.07 13.74
CA SER A 260 -17.41 -13.00 14.57
C SER A 260 -18.77 -12.49 14.06
N GLN A 261 -19.74 -12.44 14.99
CA GLN A 261 -21.07 -11.90 14.75
C GLN A 261 -21.10 -10.35 14.79
N VAL A 262 -20.08 -9.73 15.38
CA VAL A 262 -19.94 -8.27 15.47
C VAL A 262 -19.30 -7.71 14.19
N LEU A 263 -18.30 -8.41 13.66
CA LEU A 263 -17.54 -7.98 12.47
C LEU A 263 -18.23 -8.31 11.14
N THR A 264 -19.56 -8.21 11.11
CA THR A 264 -20.36 -8.45 9.89
C THR A 264 -20.24 -7.29 8.89
N PRO A 265 -20.36 -7.54 7.57
CA PRO A 265 -20.32 -6.49 6.56
C PRO A 265 -21.39 -5.40 6.80
N VAL A 266 -21.08 -4.14 6.46
CA VAL A 266 -22.04 -3.04 6.58
C VAL A 266 -23.05 -3.11 5.43
N LEU A 267 -24.35 -3.05 5.75
CA LEU A 267 -25.42 -3.01 4.76
C LEU A 267 -26.19 -1.68 4.84
N PRO A 268 -26.79 -1.20 3.73
CA PRO A 268 -26.83 -1.82 2.41
C PRO A 268 -25.50 -1.71 1.63
N TYR A 269 -25.27 -2.66 0.72
CA TYR A 269 -24.12 -2.67 -0.18
C TYR A 269 -24.30 -1.62 -1.30
N ASP A 270 -23.26 -0.83 -1.54
CA ASP A 270 -23.15 0.07 -2.71
C ASP A 270 -21.85 -0.24 -3.48
N PRO A 271 -21.91 -0.80 -4.70
CA PRO A 271 -20.73 -1.16 -5.48
C PRO A 271 -19.87 0.05 -5.89
N ASN A 272 -20.42 1.27 -5.86
CA ASN A 272 -19.74 2.51 -6.25
C ASN A 272 -19.24 3.34 -5.07
N ALA A 273 -19.45 2.87 -3.83
CA ALA A 273 -19.02 3.59 -2.65
C ALA A 273 -17.48 3.73 -2.62
N LEU A 274 -17.02 4.97 -2.45
CA LEU A 274 -15.61 5.26 -2.22
C LEU A 274 -15.11 4.56 -0.94
N LEU A 275 -13.80 4.27 -0.90
CA LEU A 275 -13.17 3.70 0.29
C LEU A 275 -13.48 4.53 1.54
N SER A 276 -13.37 5.86 1.45
CA SER A 276 -13.64 6.78 2.56
C SER A 276 -15.08 6.67 3.09
N THR A 277 -16.06 6.48 2.21
CA THR A 277 -17.46 6.25 2.58
C THR A 277 -17.60 4.93 3.35
N ARG A 278 -17.01 3.85 2.83
CA ARG A 278 -17.04 2.53 3.48
C ARG A 278 -16.33 2.54 4.83
N THR A 279 -15.19 3.23 4.92
CA THR A 279 -14.48 3.44 6.18
C THR A 279 -15.38 4.17 7.17
N LYS A 280 -15.96 5.32 6.79
CA LYS A 280 -16.84 6.09 7.68
C LYS A 280 -17.99 5.24 8.21
N GLN A 281 -18.67 4.50 7.35
CA GLN A 281 -19.76 3.59 7.71
C GLN A 281 -19.31 2.51 8.69
N LEU A 282 -18.13 1.93 8.48
CA LEU A 282 -17.56 0.94 9.41
C LEU A 282 -17.24 1.56 10.78
N MET A 283 -16.87 2.84 10.84
CA MET A 283 -16.55 3.56 12.08
C MET A 283 -17.79 4.04 12.86
N GLU A 284 -19.02 3.84 12.37
CA GLU A 284 -20.24 4.30 13.06
C GLU A 284 -20.50 3.58 14.39
N THR A 285 -19.89 2.40 14.61
CA THR A 285 -20.04 1.62 15.84
C THR A 285 -18.68 1.26 16.45
N ASP A 286 -18.55 1.49 17.76
CA ASP A 286 -17.30 1.25 18.51
C ASP A 286 -17.07 -0.24 18.83
N ASP A 287 -18.13 -1.05 18.86
CA ASP A 287 -18.10 -2.48 19.18
C ASP A 287 -17.21 -3.29 18.22
N ARG A 288 -17.21 -2.92 16.94
CA ARG A 288 -16.38 -3.54 15.90
C ARG A 288 -14.90 -3.25 16.08
N GLY A 289 -14.55 -2.01 16.43
CA GLY A 289 -13.17 -1.64 16.77
C GLY A 289 -12.68 -2.40 18.00
N ALA A 290 -13.51 -2.51 19.03
CA ALA A 290 -13.20 -3.28 20.23
C ALA A 290 -13.03 -4.78 19.94
N GLU A 291 -13.92 -5.37 19.13
CA GLU A 291 -13.88 -6.79 18.77
C GLU A 291 -12.65 -7.14 17.92
N LEU A 292 -12.33 -6.32 16.92
CA LEU A 292 -11.12 -6.52 16.10
C LEU A 292 -9.87 -6.48 16.98
N LYS A 293 -9.77 -5.51 17.90
CA LYS A 293 -8.63 -5.43 18.82
C LYS A 293 -8.59 -6.61 19.80
N ARG A 294 -9.75 -7.10 20.27
CA ARG A 294 -9.83 -8.30 21.12
C ARG A 294 -9.30 -9.54 20.41
N ILE A 295 -9.68 -9.75 19.15
CA ILE A 295 -9.19 -10.87 18.34
C ILE A 295 -7.68 -10.74 18.15
N TYR A 296 -7.21 -9.58 17.67
CA TYR A 296 -5.80 -9.39 17.32
C TYR A 296 -4.86 -9.26 18.52
N ALA A 297 -5.36 -8.98 19.73
CA ALA A 297 -4.57 -9.03 20.96
C ALA A 297 -4.03 -10.43 21.30
N LYS A 298 -4.56 -11.48 20.66
CA LYS A 298 -4.05 -12.84 20.78
C LYS A 298 -2.78 -13.08 19.97
N TRP A 299 -2.53 -12.28 18.92
CA TRP A 299 -1.27 -12.37 18.19
C TRP A 299 -0.16 -11.87 19.10
N SER A 300 0.71 -12.79 19.51
CA SER A 300 1.81 -12.47 20.42
C SER A 300 3.11 -12.30 19.65
N ILE A 301 3.94 -11.37 20.14
CA ILE A 301 5.29 -11.09 19.65
C ILE A 301 6.16 -10.97 20.90
N ASP A 302 7.10 -11.89 21.07
CA ASP A 302 7.93 -11.95 22.28
C ASP A 302 9.06 -10.91 22.23
N THR A 303 8.81 -9.74 22.84
CA THR A 303 9.78 -8.65 22.93
C THR A 303 10.84 -8.85 24.01
N SER A 304 10.81 -9.97 24.75
CA SER A 304 11.87 -10.31 25.71
C SER A 304 13.04 -11.04 25.05
N LEU A 305 12.84 -11.57 23.83
CA LEU A 305 13.89 -12.16 23.02
C LEU A 305 14.93 -11.12 22.61
N THR A 306 16.16 -11.58 22.38
CA THR A 306 17.28 -10.74 21.96
C THR A 306 18.13 -11.44 20.90
N GLY A 307 18.95 -10.69 20.17
CA GLY A 307 19.84 -11.21 19.13
C GLY A 307 19.10 -12.04 18.08
N SER A 308 19.69 -13.16 17.66
CA SER A 308 19.16 -14.02 16.60
C SER A 308 17.79 -14.61 16.91
N ALA A 309 17.44 -14.80 18.18
CA ALA A 309 16.12 -15.31 18.57
C ALA A 309 15.02 -14.27 18.29
N LEU A 310 15.29 -12.98 18.57
CA LEU A 310 14.39 -11.90 18.21
C LEU A 310 14.31 -11.73 16.69
N ASP A 311 15.44 -11.82 16.00
CA ASP A 311 15.47 -11.70 14.54
C ASP A 311 14.62 -12.80 13.88
N GLN A 312 14.67 -14.03 14.39
CA GLN A 312 13.84 -15.14 13.91
C GLN A 312 12.36 -14.92 14.22
N GLU A 313 12.00 -14.51 15.45
CA GLU A 313 10.61 -14.20 15.81
C GLU A 313 10.02 -13.13 14.86
N ILE A 314 10.77 -12.05 14.61
CA ILE A 314 10.35 -11.00 13.69
C ILE A 314 10.24 -11.51 12.25
N ALA A 315 11.18 -12.34 11.80
CA ALA A 315 11.14 -12.94 10.46
C ALA A 315 9.90 -13.84 10.29
N ASP A 316 9.54 -14.63 11.30
CA ASP A 316 8.36 -15.50 11.29
C ASP A 316 7.07 -14.65 11.23
N LYS A 317 7.00 -13.55 11.98
CA LYS A 317 5.84 -12.62 11.93
C LYS A 317 5.70 -11.93 10.58
N ILE A 318 6.83 -11.60 9.94
CA ILE A 318 6.84 -11.06 8.57
C ILE A 318 6.36 -12.12 7.58
N GLU A 319 6.84 -13.37 7.70
CA GLU A 319 6.38 -14.49 6.86
C GLU A 319 4.86 -14.70 6.97
N GLU A 320 4.30 -14.71 8.19
CA GLU A 320 2.84 -14.74 8.42
C GLU A 320 2.11 -13.63 7.64
N CYS A 321 2.66 -12.40 7.64
CA CYS A 321 2.08 -11.26 6.93
C CYS A 321 2.06 -11.49 5.42
N PHE A 322 3.11 -12.06 4.84
CA PHE A 322 3.18 -12.35 3.40
C PHE A 322 2.20 -13.44 2.97
N TRP A 323 2.09 -14.53 3.75
CA TRP A 323 1.12 -15.59 3.49
C TRP A 323 -0.31 -15.06 3.51
N GLN A 324 -0.69 -14.34 4.58
CA GLN A 324 -2.04 -13.75 4.69
C GLN A 324 -2.30 -12.78 3.53
N ALA A 325 -1.38 -11.86 3.24
CA ALA A 325 -1.58 -10.86 2.19
C ALA A 325 -1.70 -11.47 0.78
N THR A 326 -0.94 -12.53 0.49
CA THR A 326 -1.01 -13.26 -0.78
C THR A 326 -2.37 -13.96 -0.95
N LEU A 327 -2.87 -14.58 0.12
CA LEU A 327 -4.20 -15.19 0.13
C LEU A 327 -5.32 -14.15 -0.05
N LEU A 328 -5.22 -12.99 0.60
CA LEU A 328 -6.20 -11.92 0.43
C LEU A 328 -6.23 -11.37 -1.01
N LEU A 329 -5.08 -11.32 -1.67
CA LEU A 329 -4.99 -10.93 -3.08
C LEU A 329 -5.64 -11.94 -4.03
N ALA A 330 -5.31 -13.23 -3.90
CA ALA A 330 -5.55 -14.21 -4.95
C ALA A 330 -6.49 -15.37 -4.58
N ALA A 331 -6.83 -15.53 -3.30
CA ALA A 331 -7.75 -16.55 -2.82
C ALA A 331 -9.15 -16.01 -2.50
N THR A 332 -9.48 -14.76 -2.80
CA THR A 332 -10.80 -14.16 -2.50
C THR A 332 -11.81 -14.26 -3.66
N GLY A 333 -11.50 -15.09 -4.66
CA GLY A 333 -12.36 -15.35 -5.82
C GLY A 333 -13.53 -16.31 -5.53
N LYS A 334 -14.24 -16.68 -6.59
CA LYS A 334 -15.31 -17.70 -6.56
C LYS A 334 -15.02 -18.79 -7.60
N PRO A 335 -15.28 -20.08 -7.29
CA PRO A 335 -15.19 -21.14 -8.29
C PRO A 335 -16.09 -20.85 -9.51
N ASN A 336 -15.61 -21.23 -10.70
CA ASN A 336 -16.30 -21.01 -11.99
C ASN A 336 -16.56 -19.54 -12.34
N ARG A 337 -15.81 -18.60 -11.75
CA ARG A 337 -15.81 -17.18 -12.09
C ARG A 337 -14.42 -16.74 -12.51
N ALA A 338 -14.34 -15.70 -13.34
CA ALA A 338 -13.09 -15.04 -13.64
C ALA A 338 -12.45 -14.50 -12.36
N PRO A 339 -11.12 -14.63 -12.17
CA PRO A 339 -10.44 -14.03 -11.03
C PRO A 339 -10.62 -12.51 -11.01
N ARG A 340 -10.90 -11.97 -9.83
CA ARG A 340 -11.10 -10.52 -9.60
C ARG A 340 -10.20 -10.11 -8.44
N PRO A 341 -8.96 -9.67 -8.65
CA PRO A 341 -8.11 -9.19 -7.56
C PRO A 341 -8.59 -7.80 -7.12
N ASP A 342 -8.80 -7.63 -5.81
CA ASP A 342 -9.32 -6.37 -5.23
C ASP A 342 -8.23 -5.31 -5.09
N PHE A 343 -8.53 -4.10 -5.57
CA PHE A 343 -7.61 -2.96 -5.57
C PHE A 343 -7.13 -2.57 -4.16
N PHE A 344 -7.91 -2.77 -3.10
CA PHE A 344 -7.51 -2.38 -1.75
C PHE A 344 -6.89 -3.53 -0.98
N LEU A 345 -7.29 -4.79 -1.22
CA LEU A 345 -6.61 -5.93 -0.61
C LEU A 345 -5.19 -6.10 -1.13
N MET A 346 -4.92 -5.78 -2.41
CA MET A 346 -3.54 -5.79 -2.91
C MET A 346 -2.64 -4.74 -2.23
N HIS A 347 -3.20 -3.69 -1.61
CA HIS A 347 -2.40 -2.74 -0.81
C HIS A 347 -1.83 -3.39 0.44
N VAL A 348 -2.52 -4.39 1.01
CA VAL A 348 -1.95 -5.21 2.08
C VAL A 348 -0.70 -5.91 1.56
N LEU A 349 -0.76 -6.59 0.42
CA LEU A 349 0.44 -7.25 -0.13
C LEU A 349 1.55 -6.27 -0.52
N THR A 350 1.23 -5.21 -1.26
CA THR A 350 2.25 -4.28 -1.74
C THR A 350 2.94 -3.53 -0.61
N SER A 351 2.30 -3.37 0.55
CA SER A 351 2.91 -2.78 1.75
C SER A 351 3.63 -3.80 2.65
N ALA A 352 3.29 -5.09 2.59
CA ALA A 352 3.98 -6.13 3.35
C ALA A 352 5.50 -6.15 3.09
N ILE A 353 5.92 -5.90 1.84
CA ILE A 353 7.35 -5.88 1.46
C ILE A 353 8.16 -4.81 2.19
N CYS A 354 7.51 -3.79 2.73
CA CYS A 354 8.17 -2.73 3.49
C CYS A 354 8.49 -3.14 4.94
N LEU A 355 7.89 -4.22 5.46
CA LEU A 355 8.06 -4.64 6.86
C LEU A 355 9.53 -4.90 7.24
N PRO A 356 10.34 -5.67 6.47
CA PRO A 356 11.75 -5.87 6.80
C PRO A 356 12.52 -4.55 6.94
N SER A 357 12.33 -3.63 5.98
CA SER A 357 13.03 -2.35 5.93
C SER A 357 12.60 -1.42 7.06
N LEU A 358 11.30 -1.30 7.32
CA LEU A 358 10.76 -0.48 8.41
C LEU A 358 11.17 -1.00 9.79
N LEU A 359 11.13 -2.31 9.99
CA LEU A 359 11.57 -2.91 11.24
C LEU A 359 13.07 -2.75 11.44
N SER A 360 13.89 -2.75 10.39
CA SER A 360 15.34 -2.55 10.49
C SER A 360 15.73 -1.16 11.02
N ILE A 361 14.90 -0.13 10.79
CA ILE A 361 15.14 1.24 11.28
C ILE A 361 14.49 1.52 12.65
N LEU A 362 13.80 0.54 13.23
CA LEU A 362 13.26 0.60 14.59
C LEU A 362 14.07 -0.34 15.50
N PRO A 363 15.04 0.15 16.30
CA PRO A 363 15.90 -0.71 17.11
C PRO A 363 15.19 -1.29 18.33
N ASP A 364 14.16 -0.63 18.85
CA ASP A 364 13.42 -1.06 20.03
C ASP A 364 12.47 -2.24 19.69
N PRO A 365 12.63 -3.42 20.35
CA PRO A 365 11.75 -4.57 20.15
C PRO A 365 10.26 -4.28 20.37
N VAL A 366 9.92 -3.39 21.31
CA VAL A 366 8.53 -2.98 21.58
C VAL A 366 7.97 -2.19 20.40
N HIS A 367 8.75 -1.26 19.85
CA HIS A 367 8.34 -0.51 18.66
C HIS A 367 8.18 -1.41 17.43
N LYS A 368 9.07 -2.40 17.25
CA LYS A 368 8.92 -3.43 16.20
C LYS A 368 7.61 -4.19 16.34
N ALA A 369 7.31 -4.68 17.54
CA ALA A 369 6.08 -5.40 17.84
C ALA A 369 4.83 -4.53 17.65
N GLN A 370 4.88 -3.25 18.04
CA GLN A 370 3.79 -2.31 17.81
C GLN A 370 3.54 -2.06 16.32
N LEU A 371 4.60 -1.89 15.51
CA LEU A 371 4.49 -1.73 14.07
C LEU A 371 3.82 -2.95 13.42
N LEU A 372 4.29 -4.15 13.75
CA LEU A 372 3.69 -5.42 13.28
C LEU A 372 2.22 -5.52 13.70
N GLN A 373 1.91 -5.27 14.98
CA GLN A 373 0.55 -5.33 15.50
C GLN A 373 -0.38 -4.33 14.80
N GLY A 374 0.10 -3.11 14.55
CA GLY A 374 -0.61 -2.08 13.81
C GLY A 374 -0.87 -2.46 12.36
N TYR A 375 0.14 -3.02 11.69
CA TYR A 375 0.03 -3.54 10.34
C TYR A 375 -1.01 -4.67 10.26
N ALA A 376 -0.94 -5.68 11.13
CA ALA A 376 -1.88 -6.80 11.17
C ALA A 376 -3.34 -6.34 11.40
N ARG A 377 -3.56 -5.38 12.32
CA ARG A 377 -4.88 -4.78 12.53
C ARG A 377 -5.35 -3.95 11.32
N SER A 378 -4.43 -3.30 10.60
CA SER A 378 -4.74 -2.58 9.37
C SER A 378 -5.17 -3.53 8.26
N SER A 379 -4.49 -4.68 8.09
CA SER A 379 -4.89 -5.74 7.17
C SER A 379 -6.31 -6.22 7.45
N ALA A 380 -6.62 -6.49 8.72
CA ALA A 380 -7.97 -6.86 9.18
C ALA A 380 -9.00 -5.77 8.88
N LEU A 381 -8.63 -4.51 9.10
CA LEU A 381 -9.49 -3.38 8.80
C LEU A 381 -9.83 -3.30 7.29
N TYR A 382 -8.86 -3.49 6.40
CA TYR A 382 -9.13 -3.54 4.96
C TYR A 382 -10.04 -4.72 4.59
N ILE A 383 -9.86 -5.90 5.20
CA ILE A 383 -10.80 -7.02 5.03
C ILE A 383 -12.23 -6.58 5.35
N LEU A 384 -12.46 -5.91 6.48
CA LEU A 384 -13.80 -5.44 6.88
C LEU A 384 -14.35 -4.35 5.95
N ILE A 385 -13.53 -3.36 5.58
CA ILE A 385 -13.93 -2.29 4.65
C ILE A 385 -14.35 -2.87 3.29
N ARG A 386 -13.71 -3.97 2.86
CA ARG A 386 -14.00 -4.67 1.61
C ARG A 386 -15.11 -5.72 1.71
N GLY A 387 -15.88 -5.70 2.80
CA GLY A 387 -17.05 -6.56 2.98
C GLY A 387 -16.73 -7.94 3.57
N ARG A 388 -15.56 -8.11 4.20
CA ARG A 388 -15.10 -9.38 4.78
C ARG A 388 -15.05 -10.53 3.75
N PRO A 389 -14.30 -10.38 2.64
CA PRO A 389 -14.13 -11.45 1.68
C PRO A 389 -13.46 -12.65 2.35
N ARG A 390 -13.98 -13.85 2.04
CA ARG A 390 -13.46 -15.11 2.57
C ARG A 390 -12.48 -15.72 1.59
N ILE A 391 -11.38 -16.25 2.11
CA ILE A 391 -10.38 -16.96 1.31
C ILE A 391 -10.85 -18.37 0.96
N ASP A 392 -10.54 -18.80 -0.25
CA ASP A 392 -10.70 -20.14 -0.81
C ASP A 392 -9.33 -20.63 -1.28
N ILE A 393 -8.60 -21.28 -0.37
CA ILE A 393 -7.27 -21.82 -0.64
C ILE A 393 -7.30 -22.90 -1.73
N PRO A 394 -8.24 -23.86 -1.74
CA PRO A 394 -8.38 -24.81 -2.84
C PRO A 394 -8.52 -24.14 -4.22
N LEU A 395 -9.26 -23.03 -4.32
CA LEU A 395 -9.36 -22.26 -5.56
C LEU A 395 -7.99 -21.71 -6.00
N LEU A 396 -7.26 -21.05 -5.10
CA LEU A 396 -5.92 -20.54 -5.42
C LEU A 396 -4.97 -21.68 -5.86
N MET A 397 -4.99 -22.80 -5.14
CA MET A 397 -4.18 -23.97 -5.46
C MET A 397 -4.63 -24.69 -6.74
N SER A 398 -5.80 -24.34 -7.31
CA SER A 398 -6.27 -24.89 -8.58
C SER A 398 -5.70 -24.17 -9.81
N TYR A 399 -5.26 -22.91 -9.68
CA TYR A 399 -4.62 -22.17 -10.78
C TYR A 399 -3.24 -22.71 -11.12
N THR A 400 -2.83 -22.71 -12.38
CA THR A 400 -1.53 -23.27 -12.81
C THR A 400 -0.33 -22.69 -12.04
N GLU A 401 0.65 -23.53 -11.70
CA GLU A 401 1.96 -23.09 -11.20
C GLU A 401 2.93 -22.67 -12.31
N PHE A 402 2.52 -22.86 -13.57
CA PHE A 402 3.25 -22.45 -14.78
C PHE A 402 2.43 -21.45 -15.60
N PRO A 403 2.06 -20.28 -15.04
CA PRO A 403 1.38 -19.25 -15.82
C PRO A 403 2.28 -18.77 -16.96
N ALA A 404 1.68 -18.59 -18.14
CA ALA A 404 2.41 -18.27 -19.37
C ALA A 404 1.62 -17.28 -20.23
N PRO A 405 2.29 -16.42 -21.01
CA PRO A 405 1.62 -15.53 -21.93
C PRO A 405 0.84 -16.30 -23.01
N PRO A 406 -0.29 -15.78 -23.52
CA PRO A 406 -1.17 -16.51 -24.47
C PRO A 406 -0.49 -16.97 -25.76
N LYS A 407 0.56 -16.25 -26.20
CA LYS A 407 1.33 -16.58 -27.41
C LYS A 407 2.54 -17.48 -27.12
N GLY A 408 2.74 -17.87 -25.86
CA GLY A 408 3.93 -18.57 -25.39
C GLY A 408 5.21 -17.74 -25.53
N THR A 409 6.32 -18.34 -25.15
CA THR A 409 7.66 -17.85 -25.49
C THR A 409 8.01 -18.29 -26.92
N PRO A 410 8.72 -17.46 -27.71
CA PRO A 410 9.22 -17.89 -29.02
C PRO A 410 10.08 -19.16 -28.88
N PRO A 411 9.95 -20.14 -29.79
CA PRO A 411 10.75 -21.36 -29.72
C PRO A 411 12.24 -21.05 -29.86
N GLY A 412 13.04 -21.78 -29.10
CA GLY A 412 14.49 -21.75 -29.23
C GLY A 412 14.97 -22.34 -30.55
N SER A 413 16.23 -22.06 -30.91
CA SER A 413 16.87 -22.72 -32.05
C SER A 413 17.06 -24.22 -31.79
N SER A 414 17.48 -24.98 -32.80
CA SER A 414 17.78 -26.42 -32.66
C SER A 414 18.88 -26.74 -31.65
N SER A 415 19.68 -25.74 -31.23
CA SER A 415 20.70 -25.87 -30.19
C SER A 415 20.17 -25.57 -28.79
N ALA A 416 18.93 -25.10 -28.64
CA ALA A 416 18.34 -24.80 -27.35
C ALA A 416 17.84 -26.07 -26.65
N LEU A 417 18.18 -26.21 -25.36
CA LEU A 417 17.66 -27.27 -24.50
C LEU A 417 16.39 -26.79 -23.82
N GLY A 418 15.29 -27.55 -23.91
CA GLY A 418 14.07 -27.25 -23.15
C GLY A 418 13.33 -25.96 -23.57
N ALA A 419 13.49 -25.53 -24.82
CA ALA A 419 12.84 -24.34 -25.39
C ALA A 419 11.95 -24.68 -26.60
N LYS A 420 11.20 -25.79 -26.53
CA LYS A 420 10.23 -26.16 -27.57
C LYS A 420 8.85 -25.57 -27.25
N PRO A 421 8.00 -25.36 -28.27
CA PRO A 421 6.62 -24.94 -28.03
C PRO A 421 5.89 -25.92 -27.09
N GLY A 422 5.29 -25.38 -26.03
CA GLY A 422 4.52 -26.15 -25.05
C GLY A 422 5.33 -26.77 -23.90
N GLU A 423 6.65 -26.57 -23.84
CA GLU A 423 7.44 -26.95 -22.66
C GLU A 423 7.24 -25.91 -21.54
N GLU A 424 7.07 -26.39 -20.31
CA GLU A 424 6.95 -25.53 -19.12
C GLU A 424 8.29 -24.86 -18.82
N THR A 425 8.29 -23.52 -18.85
CA THR A 425 9.47 -22.70 -18.52
C THR A 425 9.28 -22.04 -17.16
N ASN A 426 10.36 -21.53 -16.56
CA ASN A 426 10.25 -20.70 -15.35
C ASN A 426 9.33 -19.49 -15.60
N PRO A 427 8.13 -19.44 -14.99
CA PRO A 427 7.13 -18.42 -15.28
C PRO A 427 7.54 -17.02 -14.82
N TRP A 428 8.42 -16.92 -13.82
CA TRP A 428 8.84 -15.63 -13.26
C TRP A 428 9.51 -14.73 -14.28
N LEU A 429 10.25 -15.30 -15.25
CA LEU A 429 10.89 -14.50 -16.29
C LEU A 429 9.85 -13.74 -17.13
N ALA A 430 8.79 -14.43 -17.55
CA ALA A 430 7.74 -13.80 -18.35
C ALA A 430 6.90 -12.83 -17.52
N ILE A 431 6.58 -13.19 -16.27
CA ILE A 431 5.80 -12.35 -15.35
C ILE A 431 6.53 -11.03 -15.05
N ILE A 432 7.82 -11.09 -14.74
CA ILE A 432 8.63 -9.91 -14.42
C ILE A 432 8.82 -9.02 -15.64
N GLU A 433 9.14 -9.61 -16.80
CA GLU A 433 9.19 -8.86 -18.06
C GLU A 433 7.85 -8.17 -18.34
N ASN A 434 6.73 -8.87 -18.12
CA ASN A 434 5.41 -8.28 -18.31
C ASN A 434 5.14 -7.11 -17.37
N SER A 435 5.48 -7.26 -16.08
CA SER A 435 5.23 -6.23 -15.08
C SER A 435 6.06 -4.97 -15.34
N LEU A 436 7.29 -5.12 -15.85
CA LEU A 436 8.17 -4.00 -16.22
C LEU A 436 7.53 -3.05 -17.24
N HIS A 437 6.69 -3.57 -18.14
CA HIS A 437 6.02 -2.78 -19.18
C HIS A 437 4.56 -2.47 -18.84
N HIS A 438 4.09 -2.81 -17.64
CA HIS A 438 2.73 -2.52 -17.22
C HIS A 438 2.61 -1.07 -16.74
N LYS A 439 1.63 -0.34 -17.29
CA LYS A 439 1.41 1.08 -16.95
C LYS A 439 0.96 1.28 -15.51
N ASP A 440 0.08 0.40 -15.01
CA ASP A 440 -0.33 0.41 -13.61
C ASP A 440 0.81 -0.02 -12.66
N ALA A 441 1.37 0.95 -11.93
CA ALA A 441 2.39 0.76 -10.90
C ALA A 441 2.05 -0.32 -9.86
N HIS A 442 0.76 -0.60 -9.62
CA HIS A 442 0.35 -1.63 -8.68
C HIS A 442 0.67 -3.05 -9.13
N VAL A 443 0.60 -3.33 -10.43
CA VAL A 443 0.96 -4.64 -10.99
C VAL A 443 2.43 -4.92 -10.73
N MET A 444 3.31 -3.94 -11.00
CA MET A 444 4.74 -4.03 -10.71
C MET A 444 5.01 -4.27 -9.22
N LYS A 445 4.38 -3.50 -8.33
CA LYS A 445 4.55 -3.67 -6.87
C LYS A 445 4.11 -5.07 -6.40
N VAL A 446 2.99 -5.58 -6.93
CA VAL A 446 2.49 -6.92 -6.58
C VAL A 446 3.46 -8.00 -7.06
N VAL A 447 3.88 -7.95 -8.33
CA VAL A 447 4.84 -8.92 -8.88
C VAL A 447 6.16 -8.88 -8.12
N ARG A 448 6.68 -7.69 -7.82
CA ARG A 448 7.89 -7.52 -7.02
C ARG A 448 7.76 -8.17 -5.64
N THR A 449 6.65 -7.96 -4.95
CA THR A 449 6.42 -8.58 -3.63
C THR A 449 6.31 -10.10 -3.74
N LEU A 450 5.52 -10.62 -4.68
CA LEU A 450 5.34 -12.07 -4.83
C LEU A 450 6.64 -12.76 -5.24
N TYR A 451 7.46 -12.12 -6.07
CA TYR A 451 8.78 -12.65 -6.43
C TYR A 451 9.71 -12.68 -5.21
N TYR A 452 9.76 -11.61 -4.41
CA TYR A 452 10.52 -11.61 -3.16
C TYR A 452 10.08 -12.76 -2.23
N CYS A 453 8.77 -12.96 -2.08
CA CYS A 453 8.23 -14.07 -1.29
C CYS A 453 8.61 -15.44 -1.87
N ALA A 454 8.55 -15.61 -3.20
CA ALA A 454 8.94 -16.86 -3.85
C ALA A 454 10.43 -17.17 -3.67
N VAL A 455 11.31 -16.17 -3.70
CA VAL A 455 12.74 -16.34 -3.39
C VAL A 455 12.96 -16.78 -1.94
N LYS A 456 12.15 -16.28 -1.00
CA LYS A 456 12.31 -16.56 0.44
C LYS A 456 11.63 -17.84 0.91
N TYR A 457 10.48 -18.17 0.33
CA TYR A 457 9.54 -19.16 0.86
C TYR A 457 9.01 -20.10 -0.24
N GLY A 458 9.53 -20.01 -1.47
CA GLY A 458 9.10 -20.85 -2.60
C GLY A 458 9.48 -22.32 -2.48
N ASP A 459 10.38 -22.67 -1.55
CA ASP A 459 10.81 -24.04 -1.27
C ASP A 459 9.99 -24.72 -0.16
N ARG A 460 9.06 -24.00 0.48
CA ARG A 460 8.15 -24.53 1.50
C ARG A 460 7.33 -25.66 0.90
N LYS A 461 7.34 -26.83 1.54
CA LYS A 461 6.50 -27.96 1.11
C LYS A 461 5.06 -27.77 1.57
N ALA A 462 4.18 -28.60 1.02
CA ALA A 462 2.77 -28.63 1.40
C ALA A 462 2.61 -28.76 2.92
N GLY A 463 1.96 -27.76 3.53
CA GLY A 463 1.68 -27.73 4.97
C GLY A 463 2.83 -27.24 5.85
N GLU A 464 3.90 -26.70 5.27
CA GLU A 464 5.01 -26.08 6.02
C GLU A 464 4.88 -24.56 6.19
N ALA A 465 3.99 -23.90 5.44
CA ALA A 465 3.75 -22.47 5.57
C ALA A 465 3.24 -22.10 6.98
N ILE A 466 3.74 -21.00 7.55
CA ILE A 466 3.34 -20.59 8.90
C ILE A 466 1.84 -20.30 8.94
N GLY A 467 1.15 -20.89 9.91
CA GLY A 467 -0.28 -20.69 10.14
C GLY A 467 -1.20 -21.62 9.37
N VAL A 468 -0.70 -22.63 8.64
CA VAL A 468 -1.58 -23.64 8.03
C VAL A 468 -2.35 -24.46 9.05
N LYS A 469 -1.81 -24.63 10.27
CA LYS A 469 -2.42 -25.36 11.39
C LYS A 469 -2.55 -24.47 12.62
N ASP A 470 -3.59 -24.69 13.42
CA ASP A 470 -3.76 -24.05 14.73
C ASP A 470 -3.02 -24.81 15.84
N GLY A 471 -3.16 -24.33 17.09
CA GLY A 471 -2.48 -24.91 18.26
C GLY A 471 -2.88 -26.36 18.58
N GLU A 472 -3.99 -26.84 18.03
CA GLU A 472 -4.48 -28.22 18.17
C GLU A 472 -4.03 -29.11 17.00
N GLY A 473 -3.38 -28.55 15.99
CA GLY A 473 -2.92 -29.26 14.80
C GLY A 473 -3.97 -29.38 13.69
N ASN A 474 -5.13 -28.75 13.84
CA ASN A 474 -6.18 -28.70 12.82
C ASN A 474 -5.83 -27.65 11.76
N GLU A 475 -6.26 -27.85 10.51
CA GLU A 475 -6.10 -26.82 9.48
C GLU A 475 -6.81 -25.51 9.90
N THR A 476 -6.13 -24.36 9.76
CA THR A 476 -6.76 -23.07 10.07
C THR A 476 -7.88 -22.74 9.10
N HIS A 477 -7.73 -23.14 7.84
CA HIS A 477 -8.72 -23.00 6.77
C HIS A 477 -8.74 -24.27 5.92
N VAL A 478 -9.89 -24.57 5.31
CA VAL A 478 -10.03 -25.73 4.43
C VAL A 478 -8.96 -25.69 3.34
N GLY A 479 -8.16 -26.75 3.24
CA GLY A 479 -7.12 -26.89 2.23
C GLY A 479 -5.80 -26.19 2.56
N ALA A 480 -5.66 -25.59 3.74
CA ALA A 480 -4.43 -24.92 4.15
C ALA A 480 -3.21 -25.87 4.18
N GLY A 481 -3.40 -27.15 4.50
CA GLY A 481 -2.33 -28.16 4.47
C GLY A 481 -1.82 -28.49 3.07
N LYS A 482 -2.51 -28.04 2.01
CA LYS A 482 -2.03 -28.15 0.62
C LYS A 482 -1.19 -26.95 0.18
N MET A 483 -1.17 -25.86 0.96
CA MET A 483 -0.37 -24.69 0.62
C MET A 483 1.12 -25.03 0.66
N ASP A 484 1.81 -24.71 -0.41
CA ASP A 484 3.26 -24.79 -0.56
C ASP A 484 3.79 -23.47 -1.16
N GLY A 485 5.09 -23.43 -1.45
CA GLY A 485 5.74 -22.26 -2.04
C GLY A 485 5.18 -21.81 -3.40
N THR A 486 4.41 -22.65 -4.10
CA THR A 486 3.83 -22.31 -5.41
C THR A 486 2.69 -21.30 -5.32
N VAL A 487 2.14 -21.06 -4.12
CA VAL A 487 1.13 -20.03 -3.84
C VAL A 487 1.53 -18.67 -4.43
N PHE A 488 2.80 -18.27 -4.34
CA PHE A 488 3.26 -16.97 -4.82
C PHE A 488 3.23 -16.85 -6.34
N VAL A 489 3.64 -17.90 -7.06
CA VAL A 489 3.63 -17.89 -8.54
C VAL A 489 2.21 -18.02 -9.08
N ARG A 490 1.36 -18.84 -8.43
CA ARG A 490 -0.06 -18.95 -8.75
C ARG A 490 -0.76 -17.61 -8.58
N ALA A 491 -0.51 -16.90 -7.48
CA ALA A 491 -1.04 -15.55 -7.24
C ALA A 491 -0.54 -14.53 -8.29
N ALA A 492 0.74 -14.61 -8.68
CA ALA A 492 1.29 -13.74 -9.72
C ALA A 492 0.67 -14.02 -11.10
N GLY A 493 0.42 -15.29 -11.41
CA GLY A 493 -0.33 -15.72 -12.59
C GLY A 493 -1.75 -15.15 -12.61
N VAL A 494 -2.51 -15.29 -11.52
CA VAL A 494 -3.86 -14.72 -11.39
C VAL A 494 -3.89 -13.22 -11.69
N VAL A 495 -2.96 -12.45 -11.12
CA VAL A 495 -2.88 -11.01 -11.38
C VAL A 495 -2.50 -10.73 -12.82
N THR A 496 -1.50 -11.42 -13.35
CA THR A 496 -0.99 -11.19 -14.72
C THR A 496 -2.02 -11.56 -15.78
N ASP A 497 -2.72 -12.68 -15.61
CA ASP A 497 -3.80 -13.10 -16.51
C ASP A 497 -4.96 -12.10 -16.49
N ARG A 498 -5.31 -11.56 -15.32
CA ARG A 498 -6.45 -10.65 -15.16
C ARG A 498 -6.17 -9.21 -15.58
N LEU A 499 -4.96 -8.72 -15.30
CA LEU A 499 -4.51 -7.36 -15.60
C LEU A 499 -3.82 -7.27 -16.97
N GLY A 500 -3.48 -8.42 -17.55
CA GLY A 500 -3.05 -8.53 -18.93
C GLY A 500 -1.56 -8.80 -19.10
N TRP A 501 -1.26 -9.69 -20.03
CA TRP A 501 0.09 -9.92 -20.58
C TRP A 501 0.46 -8.82 -21.59
N VAL A 502 0.50 -7.56 -21.15
CA VAL A 502 0.72 -6.37 -21.99
C VAL A 502 2.01 -6.40 -22.79
N ALA A 503 3.11 -6.91 -22.22
CA ALA A 503 4.38 -7.07 -22.96
C ALA A 503 4.30 -8.12 -24.07
N TYR A 504 3.28 -8.98 -24.03
CA TYR A 504 3.03 -10.07 -24.99
C TYR A 504 1.79 -9.80 -25.86
N GLY A 505 1.32 -8.54 -25.89
CA GLY A 505 0.20 -8.11 -26.72
C GLY A 505 -1.19 -8.40 -26.15
N GLY A 506 -1.27 -8.76 -24.86
CA GLY A 506 -2.53 -8.79 -24.10
C GLY A 506 -3.08 -7.39 -23.88
N LYS A 507 -4.40 -7.28 -23.71
CA LYS A 507 -5.05 -6.02 -23.35
C LYS A 507 -4.87 -5.77 -21.85
N GLU A 508 -4.63 -4.52 -21.47
CA GLU A 508 -4.65 -4.09 -20.07
C GLU A 508 -6.05 -4.31 -19.47
N GLY A 509 -6.08 -4.97 -18.31
CA GLY A 509 -7.25 -5.22 -17.49
C GLY A 509 -7.41 -4.19 -16.38
N GLU A 510 -8.32 -4.45 -15.45
CA GLU A 510 -8.62 -3.53 -14.35
C GLU A 510 -8.73 -4.31 -13.03
N TRP A 511 -8.26 -3.69 -11.94
CA TRP A 511 -8.49 -4.16 -10.59
C TRP A 511 -9.96 -4.04 -10.20
N ASP A 512 -10.44 -4.97 -9.37
CA ASP A 512 -11.78 -4.86 -8.81
C ASP A 512 -11.86 -3.77 -7.75
N ARG A 513 -12.89 -2.92 -7.84
CA ARG A 513 -13.17 -1.86 -6.86
C ARG A 513 -14.50 -2.02 -6.14
N SER A 514 -15.27 -3.05 -6.48
CA SER A 514 -16.65 -3.26 -6.02
C SER A 514 -16.76 -3.67 -4.54
N ALA A 515 -15.71 -4.29 -3.99
CA ALA A 515 -15.62 -4.88 -2.63
C ALA A 515 -16.18 -6.30 -2.61
N LEU A 516 -15.30 -7.25 -2.91
CA LEU A 516 -15.65 -8.66 -3.21
C LEU A 516 -16.23 -9.46 -2.05
N GLY A 517 -16.23 -8.92 -0.83
CA GLY A 517 -16.81 -9.59 0.33
C GLY A 517 -18.33 -9.58 0.39
N TYR A 518 -18.99 -8.71 -0.39
CA TYR A 518 -20.44 -8.71 -0.53
C TYR A 518 -20.86 -9.72 -1.60
N ASP A 519 -21.81 -10.62 -1.31
CA ASP A 519 -22.30 -11.59 -2.31
C ASP A 519 -22.87 -10.87 -3.55
N ALA A 520 -23.55 -9.74 -3.34
CA ALA A 520 -24.07 -8.89 -4.43
C ALA A 520 -22.98 -8.27 -5.33
N ALA A 521 -21.70 -8.31 -4.95
CA ALA A 521 -20.59 -7.93 -5.83
C ALA A 521 -20.37 -8.95 -6.96
N TRP A 522 -20.95 -10.14 -6.83
CA TRP A 522 -20.86 -11.27 -7.76
C TRP A 522 -22.17 -11.52 -8.53
N ASP A 523 -23.17 -10.66 -8.33
CA ASP A 523 -24.42 -10.68 -9.09
C ASP A 523 -24.15 -10.09 -10.49
N GLY A 524 -24.24 -10.93 -11.53
CA GLY A 524 -23.96 -10.56 -12.92
C GLY A 524 -23.14 -11.62 -13.66
N ASP A 525 -22.99 -11.44 -14.96
CA ASP A 525 -22.07 -12.22 -15.79
C ASP A 525 -20.69 -11.54 -15.81
N ASP A 526 -19.63 -12.34 -15.97
CA ASP A 526 -18.22 -11.89 -15.95
C ASP A 526 -17.79 -11.15 -17.22
#